data_AF-A0A923Q214-F1
#
_entry.id   AF-A0A923Q214-F1
#
_cell.length_a   1.000
_cell.length_b   1.000
_cell.length_c   1.000
_cell.angle_alpha   90.00
_cell.angle_beta   90.00
_cell.angle_gamma   90.00
#
_symmetry.space_group_name_H-M   'P 1'
#
loop_
_entity.id
_entity.type
_entity.pdbx_description
1 polymer ?
#
loop_
_entity_poly.entity_id
_entity_poly.type
_entity_poly.pdbx_seq_one_letter_code
_entity_poly.pdbx_strand_id
1 'polypeptide(L)'
;MHKVLLFVLLMSFSALSLAQTKTFENTLMLQYQIQSYLQNLQMDPCEVSLVDIQQGLESIQWENFPNEVLQKESAGLIPSLFQLRLALHQKLPMLNIQCAAKARNIFHLLRDAEDFLGSFAYLVPDLDPLKLDFQIQPVPIFNREAYPKYLVRQDLGAARFEFQNGDVMIARGVSFFSAIITQISENHSHFSHTIVVHKAADKTDTVESYVGKGVAAYDIDFALKNENVRLMVLRPKDANLGVKAAAAAVDAANRKIPYDYKMDFEDDQQMSCVEVPTYAYKKASEGKMKVPQY
;
A
#
# COMPACT_ATOMS: atom_id res chain seq x y z
N MET A 1 35.65 -50.09 2.75
CA MET A 1 34.46 -49.26 2.42
C MET A 1 33.92 -48.43 3.59
N HIS A 2 34.09 -48.80 4.87
CA HIS A 2 33.55 -48.01 6.00
C HIS A 2 34.23 -46.65 6.28
N LYS A 3 35.51 -46.45 5.93
CA LYS A 3 36.20 -45.17 6.17
C LYS A 3 35.81 -44.03 5.22
N VAL A 4 35.28 -44.35 4.04
CA VAL A 4 34.85 -43.34 3.05
C VAL A 4 33.47 -42.76 3.41
N LEU A 5 32.59 -43.58 4.00
CA LEU A 5 31.25 -43.16 4.41
C LEU A 5 31.28 -42.14 5.56
N LEU A 6 32.23 -42.28 6.49
CA LEU A 6 32.39 -41.37 7.63
C LEU A 6 32.89 -39.98 7.22
N PHE A 7 33.73 -39.91 6.18
CA PHE A 7 34.31 -38.65 5.68
C PHE A 7 33.27 -37.81 4.90
N VAL A 8 32.38 -38.47 4.16
CA VAL A 8 31.26 -37.80 3.47
C VAL A 8 30.23 -37.25 4.47
N LEU A 9 29.94 -37.99 5.55
CA LEU A 9 29.06 -37.54 6.63
C LEU A 9 29.63 -36.32 7.38
N LEU A 10 30.93 -36.31 7.72
CA LEU A 10 31.57 -35.18 8.39
C LEU A 10 31.64 -33.91 7.53
N MET A 11 31.86 -34.04 6.22
CA MET A 11 31.81 -32.88 5.30
C MET A 11 30.41 -32.35 5.07
N SER A 12 29.38 -33.22 5.10
CA SER A 12 28.00 -32.77 5.01
C SER A 12 27.54 -31.98 6.26
N PHE A 13 28.02 -32.36 7.45
CA PHE A 13 27.72 -31.62 8.69
C PHE A 13 28.41 -30.25 8.77
N SER A 14 29.66 -30.13 8.28
CA SER A 14 30.38 -28.85 8.29
C SER A 14 29.85 -27.86 7.25
N ALA A 15 29.46 -28.33 6.06
CA ALA A 15 28.82 -27.47 5.05
C ALA A 15 27.44 -26.96 5.51
N LEU A 16 26.66 -27.81 6.19
CA LEU A 16 25.36 -27.43 6.75
C LEU A 16 25.50 -26.38 7.87
N SER A 17 26.52 -26.52 8.72
CA SER A 17 26.86 -25.58 9.79
C SER A 17 27.31 -24.21 9.25
N LEU A 18 28.10 -24.18 8.17
CA LEU A 18 28.58 -22.95 7.52
C LEU A 18 27.47 -22.22 6.74
N ALA A 19 26.56 -22.97 6.11
CA ALA A 19 25.39 -22.38 5.46
C ALA A 19 24.46 -21.74 6.50
N GLN A 20 24.13 -22.46 7.58
CA GLN A 20 23.26 -21.96 8.65
C GLN A 20 23.83 -20.72 9.37
N THR A 21 25.16 -20.65 9.57
CA THR A 21 25.80 -19.48 10.19
C THR A 21 25.75 -18.25 9.30
N LYS A 22 26.06 -18.38 8.00
CA LYS A 22 25.93 -17.26 7.04
C LYS A 22 24.50 -16.74 6.93
N THR A 23 23.50 -17.63 6.96
CA THR A 23 22.10 -17.20 6.85
C THR A 23 21.61 -16.47 8.10
N PHE A 24 22.01 -16.93 9.29
CA PHE A 24 21.68 -16.26 10.55
C PHE A 24 22.32 -14.86 10.66
N GLU A 25 23.57 -14.73 10.20
CA GLU A 25 24.24 -13.42 10.09
C GLU A 25 23.46 -12.45 9.19
N ASN A 26 22.96 -12.92 8.04
CA ASN A 26 22.25 -12.05 7.10
C ASN A 26 20.91 -11.50 7.63
N THR A 27 20.14 -12.29 8.39
CA THR A 27 18.86 -11.81 8.97
C THR A 27 19.10 -10.81 10.11
N LEU A 28 20.06 -11.08 11.00
CA LEU A 28 20.44 -10.14 12.05
C LEU A 28 20.97 -8.83 11.46
N MET A 29 21.72 -8.91 10.36
CA MET A 29 22.17 -7.75 9.62
C MET A 29 21.00 -6.94 9.06
N LEU A 30 19.97 -7.56 8.50
CA LEU A 30 18.79 -6.85 8.00
C LEU A 30 18.03 -6.15 9.14
N GLN A 31 17.83 -6.83 10.28
CA GLN A 31 17.19 -6.21 11.44
C GLN A 31 18.01 -5.04 11.99
N TYR A 32 19.34 -5.18 12.04
CA TYR A 32 20.26 -4.12 12.43
C TYR A 32 20.22 -2.94 11.45
N GLN A 33 20.19 -3.20 10.14
CA GLN A 33 20.07 -2.18 9.10
C GLN A 33 18.76 -1.39 9.25
N ILE A 34 17.62 -2.07 9.43
CA ILE A 34 16.32 -1.40 9.66
C ILE A 34 16.38 -0.52 10.92
N GLN A 35 17.01 -1.01 11.99
CA GLN A 35 17.17 -0.22 13.22
C GLN A 35 18.09 1.00 13.01
N SER A 36 19.15 0.85 12.23
CA SER A 36 20.03 1.97 11.84
C SER A 36 19.27 3.01 11.01
N TYR A 37 18.44 2.58 10.07
CA TYR A 37 17.57 3.47 9.28
C TYR A 37 16.60 4.25 10.16
N LEU A 38 15.98 3.60 11.15
CA LEU A 38 15.12 4.26 12.13
C LEU A 38 15.84 5.36 12.91
N GLN A 39 17.11 5.13 13.28
CA GLN A 39 17.94 6.13 13.95
C GLN A 39 18.32 7.28 13.00
N ASN A 40 18.71 6.98 11.76
CA ASN A 40 19.14 7.98 10.78
C ASN A 40 17.99 8.90 10.33
N LEU A 41 16.75 8.41 10.27
CA LEU A 41 15.56 9.24 10.02
C LEU A 41 15.34 10.33 11.08
N GLN A 42 15.99 10.25 12.25
CA GLN A 42 15.91 11.29 13.27
C GLN A 42 16.82 12.49 12.98
N MET A 43 17.90 12.31 12.20
CA MET A 43 18.99 13.30 12.10
C MET A 43 18.93 14.20 10.86
N ASP A 44 18.54 13.69 9.70
CA ASP A 44 18.41 14.46 8.45
C ASP A 44 17.26 13.89 7.60
N PRO A 45 16.23 14.69 7.25
CA PRO A 45 15.04 14.18 6.60
C PRO A 45 15.15 13.95 5.09
N CYS A 46 16.17 14.45 4.36
CA CYS A 46 16.02 14.62 2.92
C CYS A 46 16.97 13.82 2.01
N GLU A 47 18.29 13.99 2.12
CA GLU A 47 19.18 13.46 1.08
C GLU A 47 19.94 12.21 1.50
N VAL A 48 20.77 12.27 2.53
CA VAL A 48 21.65 11.13 2.86
C VAL A 48 20.82 9.96 3.40
N SER A 49 19.96 10.24 4.37
CA SER A 49 19.16 9.20 5.04
C SER A 49 18.21 8.45 4.10
N LEU A 50 17.48 9.15 3.23
CA LEU A 50 16.50 8.51 2.34
C LEU A 50 17.16 7.72 1.21
N VAL A 51 18.28 8.20 0.67
CA VAL A 51 19.02 7.48 -0.38
C VAL A 51 19.60 6.18 0.18
N ASP A 52 20.20 6.24 1.36
CA ASP A 52 20.78 5.05 2.02
C ASP A 52 19.71 4.00 2.35
N ILE A 53 18.53 4.45 2.80
CA ILE A 53 17.39 3.55 3.06
C ILE A 53 16.92 2.90 1.76
N GLN A 54 16.72 3.70 0.71
CA GLN A 54 16.24 3.20 -0.57
C GLN A 54 17.22 2.17 -1.17
N GLN A 55 18.50 2.54 -1.29
CA GLN A 55 19.54 1.64 -1.80
C GLN A 55 19.68 0.38 -0.95
N GLY A 56 19.59 0.53 0.37
CA GLY A 56 19.57 -0.57 1.32
C GLY A 56 18.48 -1.58 1.00
N LEU A 57 17.24 -1.12 0.88
CA LEU A 57 16.09 -1.96 0.57
C LEU A 57 16.18 -2.59 -0.83
N GLU A 58 16.61 -1.83 -1.85
CA GLU A 58 16.79 -2.32 -3.22
C GLU A 58 17.91 -3.36 -3.33
N SER A 59 18.93 -3.27 -2.48
CA SER A 59 20.05 -4.21 -2.47
C SER A 59 19.69 -5.59 -1.88
N ILE A 60 18.53 -5.72 -1.23
CA ILE A 60 18.11 -7.00 -0.64
C ILE A 60 17.71 -7.96 -1.76
N GLN A 61 18.56 -8.97 -1.97
CA GLN A 61 18.30 -10.08 -2.89
C GLN A 61 17.59 -11.20 -2.11
N TRP A 62 16.27 -11.09 -1.99
CA TRP A 62 15.44 -12.01 -1.20
C TRP A 62 15.57 -13.48 -1.62
N GLU A 63 15.84 -13.73 -2.90
CA GLU A 63 16.08 -15.05 -3.49
C GLU A 63 17.33 -15.75 -2.95
N ASN A 64 18.26 -15.01 -2.35
CA ASN A 64 19.48 -15.58 -1.77
C ASN A 64 19.25 -16.11 -0.35
N PHE A 65 18.08 -15.90 0.25
CA PHE A 65 17.73 -16.42 1.56
C PHE A 65 17.03 -17.78 1.43
N PRO A 66 17.52 -18.84 2.11
CA PRO A 66 16.80 -20.11 2.25
C PRO A 66 15.38 -19.91 2.78
N ASN A 67 14.42 -20.62 2.18
CA ASN A 67 13.00 -20.55 2.56
C ASN A 67 12.78 -20.85 4.04
N GLU A 68 13.54 -21.76 4.64
CA GLU A 68 13.43 -22.11 6.06
C GLU A 68 13.76 -20.92 6.97
N VAL A 69 14.74 -20.09 6.56
CA VAL A 69 15.07 -18.88 7.30
C VAL A 69 14.02 -17.80 7.09
N LEU A 70 13.55 -17.61 5.86
CA LEU A 70 12.44 -16.67 5.61
C LEU A 70 11.19 -17.07 6.42
N GLN A 71 10.82 -18.35 6.46
CA GLN A 71 9.69 -18.84 7.27
C GLN A 71 9.87 -18.54 8.77
N LYS A 72 11.07 -18.73 9.30
CA LYS A 72 11.37 -18.52 10.72
C LYS A 72 11.41 -17.04 11.11
N GLU A 73 12.00 -16.20 10.26
CA GLU A 73 12.38 -14.83 10.65
C GLU A 73 11.39 -13.76 10.14
N SER A 74 10.62 -14.04 9.09
CA SER A 74 9.72 -13.05 8.47
C SER A 74 8.72 -12.44 9.46
N ALA A 75 8.19 -13.25 10.38
CA ALA A 75 7.24 -12.78 11.38
C ALA A 75 7.83 -11.70 12.32
N GLY A 76 9.14 -11.75 12.58
CA GLY A 76 9.85 -10.74 13.37
C GLY A 76 10.25 -9.50 12.57
N LEU A 77 10.50 -9.65 11.26
CA LEU A 77 10.91 -8.55 10.38
C LEU A 77 9.76 -7.62 9.97
N ILE A 78 8.56 -8.18 9.72
CA ILE A 78 7.39 -7.42 9.26
C ILE A 78 7.03 -6.25 10.22
N PRO A 79 6.99 -6.44 11.56
CA PRO A 79 6.80 -5.33 12.50
C PRO A 79 7.87 -4.23 12.38
N SER A 80 9.14 -4.58 12.16
CA SER A 80 10.22 -3.60 12.02
C SER A 80 10.08 -2.76 10.75
N LEU A 81 9.73 -3.38 9.61
CA LEU A 81 9.43 -2.66 8.37
C LEU A 81 8.24 -1.72 8.54
N PHE A 82 7.19 -2.17 9.24
CA PHE A 82 6.05 -1.32 9.57
C PHE A 82 6.41 -0.14 10.45
N GLN A 83 7.26 -0.32 11.47
CA GLN A 83 7.75 0.80 12.28
C GLN A 83 8.56 1.80 11.46
N LEU A 84 9.42 1.32 10.56
CA LEU A 84 10.16 2.19 9.63
C LEU A 84 9.21 3.00 8.73
N ARG A 85 8.16 2.36 8.21
CA ARG A 85 7.11 3.03 7.44
C ARG A 85 6.38 4.09 8.27
N LEU A 86 6.02 3.80 9.51
CA LEU A 86 5.37 4.78 10.39
C LEU A 86 6.30 5.96 10.71
N ALA A 87 7.57 5.71 11.00
CA ALA A 87 8.57 6.73 11.27
C ALA A 87 8.76 7.65 10.05
N LEU A 88 8.88 7.07 8.84
CA LEU A 88 8.96 7.84 7.60
C LEU A 88 7.70 8.67 7.35
N HIS A 89 6.50 8.11 7.60
CA HIS A 89 5.24 8.84 7.46
C HIS A 89 5.17 10.06 8.38
N GLN A 90 5.69 9.98 9.61
CA GLN A 90 5.75 11.12 10.53
C GLN A 90 6.65 12.25 10.00
N LYS A 91 7.61 11.95 9.13
CA LYS A 91 8.52 12.94 8.53
C LYS A 91 7.94 13.64 7.32
N LEU A 92 6.94 13.06 6.64
CA LEU A 92 6.34 13.61 5.41
C LEU A 92 6.02 15.11 5.46
N PRO A 93 5.42 15.68 6.53
CA PRO A 93 5.10 17.11 6.57
C PRO A 93 6.30 18.05 6.52
N MET A 94 7.51 17.53 6.81
CA MET A 94 8.76 18.29 6.82
C MET A 94 9.56 18.09 5.53
N LEU A 95 9.15 17.17 4.66
CA LEU A 95 9.86 16.88 3.42
C LEU A 95 9.49 17.91 2.35
N ASN A 96 10.49 18.36 1.59
CA ASN A 96 10.22 19.04 0.33
C ASN A 96 9.71 18.04 -0.72
N ILE A 97 9.27 18.55 -1.87
CA ILE A 97 8.66 17.73 -2.93
C ILE A 97 9.58 16.62 -3.46
N GLN A 98 10.88 16.89 -3.59
CA GLN A 98 11.85 15.92 -4.09
C GLN A 98 12.04 14.76 -3.09
N CYS A 99 12.09 15.08 -1.80
CA CYS A 99 12.22 14.09 -0.75
C CYS A 99 10.93 13.33 -0.48
N ALA A 100 9.76 13.97 -0.63
CA ALA A 100 8.47 13.29 -0.57
C ALA A 100 8.36 12.22 -1.68
N ALA A 101 8.83 12.52 -2.90
CA ALA A 101 8.88 11.54 -3.98
C ALA A 101 9.80 10.35 -3.68
N LYS A 102 10.96 10.58 -3.06
CA LYS A 102 11.85 9.50 -2.58
C LYS A 102 11.20 8.68 -1.46
N ALA A 103 10.60 9.34 -0.48
CA ALA A 103 9.87 8.67 0.61
C ALA A 103 8.73 7.79 0.09
N ARG A 104 8.03 8.23 -0.96
CA ARG A 104 7.01 7.44 -1.65
C ARG A 104 7.58 6.14 -2.23
N ASN A 105 8.74 6.20 -2.90
CA ASN A 105 9.40 4.99 -3.41
C ASN A 105 9.81 4.04 -2.28
N ILE A 106 10.31 4.58 -1.16
CA ILE A 106 10.61 3.78 0.03
C ILE A 106 9.34 3.12 0.59
N PHE A 107 8.19 3.81 0.61
CA PHE A 107 6.93 3.16 0.99
C PHE A 107 6.56 1.99 0.09
N HIS A 108 6.84 2.08 -1.22
CA HIS A 108 6.62 0.96 -2.13
C HIS A 108 7.54 -0.21 -1.78
N LEU A 109 8.84 0.02 -1.67
CA LEU A 109 9.82 -1.01 -1.33
C LEU A 109 9.51 -1.70 0.01
N LEU A 110 9.20 -0.91 1.06
CA LEU A 110 8.83 -1.46 2.37
C LEU A 110 7.56 -2.31 2.25
N ARG A 111 6.60 -1.89 1.43
CA ARG A 111 5.35 -2.64 1.27
C ARG A 111 5.54 -3.93 0.48
N ASP A 112 6.41 -3.94 -0.52
CA ASP A 112 6.74 -5.15 -1.28
C ASP A 112 7.49 -6.15 -0.42
N ALA A 113 8.43 -5.66 0.42
CA ALA A 113 9.10 -6.47 1.42
C ALA A 113 8.10 -7.04 2.46
N GLU A 114 7.16 -6.24 2.96
CA GLU A 114 6.09 -6.69 3.86
C GLU A 114 5.26 -7.83 3.23
N ASP A 115 4.83 -7.67 1.97
CA ASP A 115 4.01 -8.67 1.27
C ASP A 115 4.81 -9.95 0.98
N PHE A 116 6.06 -9.82 0.51
CA PHE A 116 6.95 -10.94 0.25
C PHE A 116 7.19 -11.75 1.52
N LEU A 117 7.64 -11.11 2.61
CA LEU A 117 7.85 -11.75 3.90
C LEU A 117 6.56 -12.31 4.49
N GLY A 118 5.43 -11.63 4.27
CA GLY A 118 4.11 -12.10 4.67
C GLY A 118 3.75 -13.46 4.07
N SER A 119 4.14 -13.72 2.82
CA SER A 119 3.91 -15.03 2.19
C SER A 119 4.58 -16.18 2.94
N PHE A 120 5.78 -15.96 3.51
CA PHE A 120 6.51 -16.94 4.30
C PHE A 120 6.02 -17.00 5.75
N ALA A 121 5.80 -15.84 6.39
CA ALA A 121 5.38 -15.77 7.78
C ALA A 121 3.98 -16.35 8.01
N TYR A 122 3.10 -16.18 7.03
CA TYR A 122 1.67 -16.40 7.20
C TYR A 122 1.16 -17.61 6.43
N LEU A 123 1.99 -18.20 5.56
CA LEU A 123 1.64 -19.38 4.76
C LEU A 123 0.29 -19.19 4.05
N VAL A 124 0.10 -18.00 3.47
CA VAL A 124 -1.15 -17.63 2.83
C VAL A 124 -1.39 -18.60 1.66
N PRO A 125 -2.57 -19.25 1.58
CA PRO A 125 -2.86 -20.15 0.48
C PRO A 125 -2.85 -19.38 -0.85
N ASP A 126 -2.38 -20.04 -1.90
CA ASP A 126 -2.52 -19.52 -3.25
C ASP A 126 -4.01 -19.55 -3.63
N LEU A 127 -4.55 -18.39 -4.00
CA LEU A 127 -5.96 -18.22 -4.32
C LEU A 127 -6.10 -17.91 -5.80
N ASP A 128 -6.99 -18.63 -6.48
CA ASP A 128 -7.36 -18.33 -7.86
C ASP A 128 -8.45 -17.24 -7.86
N PRO A 129 -8.13 -15.99 -8.23
CA PRO A 129 -9.09 -14.88 -8.16
C PRO A 129 -10.30 -15.10 -9.07
N LEU A 130 -10.19 -15.89 -10.14
CA LEU A 130 -11.30 -16.20 -11.04
C LEU A 130 -12.32 -17.16 -10.41
N LYS A 131 -11.95 -17.83 -9.31
CA LYS A 131 -12.83 -18.74 -8.56
C LYS A 131 -13.38 -18.12 -7.28
N LEU A 132 -12.96 -16.90 -6.92
CA LEU A 132 -13.41 -16.23 -5.72
C LEU A 132 -14.68 -15.43 -5.99
N ASP A 133 -15.69 -15.63 -5.15
CA ASP A 133 -16.78 -14.68 -5.04
C ASP A 133 -16.41 -13.60 -4.02
N PHE A 134 -16.03 -12.42 -4.52
CA PHE A 134 -15.64 -11.27 -3.70
C PHE A 134 -16.80 -10.69 -2.89
N GLN A 135 -18.06 -10.96 -3.27
CA GLN A 135 -19.23 -10.41 -2.57
C GLN A 135 -19.46 -11.05 -1.20
N ILE A 136 -18.99 -12.29 -1.02
CA ILE A 136 -19.06 -13.03 0.25
C ILE A 136 -17.77 -12.96 1.08
N GLN A 137 -16.69 -12.40 0.53
CA GLN A 137 -15.45 -12.26 1.29
C GLN A 137 -15.63 -11.22 2.42
N PRO A 138 -14.96 -11.42 3.56
CA PRO A 138 -14.92 -10.38 4.58
C PRO A 138 -14.27 -9.11 4.02
N VAL A 139 -14.53 -7.98 4.67
CA VAL A 139 -13.90 -6.70 4.29
C VAL A 139 -12.90 -6.32 5.38
N PRO A 140 -11.58 -6.39 5.09
CA PRO A 140 -10.49 -6.09 6.03
C PRO A 140 -10.70 -4.86 6.92
N ILE A 141 -11.19 -3.78 6.33
CA ILE A 141 -11.26 -2.48 7.00
C ILE A 141 -12.31 -2.45 8.11
N PHE A 142 -13.36 -3.27 8.00
CA PHE A 142 -14.43 -3.41 8.99
C PHE A 142 -14.22 -4.59 9.94
N ASN A 143 -13.58 -5.67 9.46
CA ASN A 143 -13.37 -6.88 10.23
C ASN A 143 -11.88 -7.23 10.35
N ARG A 144 -11.16 -6.39 11.10
CA ARG A 144 -9.72 -6.56 11.34
C ARG A 144 -9.39 -7.89 12.02
N GLU A 145 -10.23 -8.35 12.93
CA GLU A 145 -9.96 -9.59 13.66
C GLU A 145 -10.08 -10.84 12.77
N ALA A 146 -10.87 -10.77 11.69
CA ALA A 146 -11.02 -11.86 10.75
C ALA A 146 -9.82 -12.07 9.82
N TYR A 147 -8.87 -11.12 9.73
CA TYR A 147 -7.59 -11.40 9.09
C TYR A 147 -6.48 -11.33 10.13
N PRO A 148 -5.87 -12.47 10.45
CA PRO A 148 -4.80 -12.50 11.43
C PRO A 148 -3.65 -11.60 10.98
N LYS A 149 -3.02 -10.91 11.94
CA LYS A 149 -1.73 -10.20 11.80
C LYS A 149 -1.80 -8.83 11.10
N TYR A 150 -2.87 -8.06 11.31
CA TYR A 150 -2.82 -6.62 11.04
C TYR A 150 -1.86 -5.89 11.97
N LEU A 151 -1.06 -5.02 11.37
CA LEU A 151 -0.26 -4.06 12.11
C LEU A 151 -1.01 -2.74 12.18
N VAL A 152 -1.29 -2.30 13.40
CA VAL A 152 -1.97 -1.03 13.69
C VAL A 152 -1.02 -0.17 14.51
N ARG A 153 -1.08 1.14 14.27
CA ARG A 153 -0.37 2.12 15.09
C ARG A 153 -0.89 2.03 16.53
N GLN A 154 0.00 1.87 17.51
CA GLN A 154 -0.39 1.55 18.90
C GLN A 154 -1.24 2.64 19.57
N ASP A 155 -1.08 3.89 19.15
CA ASP A 155 -1.81 5.07 19.64
C ASP A 155 -3.22 5.24 19.06
N LEU A 156 -3.60 4.50 18.01
CA LEU A 156 -4.97 4.53 17.46
C LEU A 156 -5.98 3.76 18.32
N GLY A 157 -5.50 3.03 19.34
CA GLY A 157 -6.34 2.27 20.27
C GLY A 157 -7.25 1.24 19.60
N ALA A 158 -8.32 0.86 20.28
CA ALA A 158 -9.34 -0.06 19.78
C ALA A 158 -10.40 0.61 18.87
N ALA A 159 -10.19 1.87 18.48
CA ALA A 159 -11.17 2.60 17.68
C ALA A 159 -11.39 1.90 16.32
N ARG A 160 -12.66 1.61 16.02
CA ARG A 160 -13.07 1.09 14.72
C ARG A 160 -12.88 2.19 13.68
N PHE A 161 -12.34 1.82 12.53
CA PHE A 161 -12.24 2.75 11.42
C PHE A 161 -13.66 3.03 10.90
N GLU A 162 -13.94 4.31 10.68
CA GLU A 162 -15.14 4.75 9.98
C GLU A 162 -14.76 5.66 8.85
N PHE A 163 -15.42 5.49 7.71
CA PHE A 163 -15.34 6.42 6.60
C PHE A 163 -15.87 7.80 6.99
N GLN A 164 -15.31 8.83 6.35
CA GLN A 164 -15.75 10.21 6.46
C GLN A 164 -15.86 10.84 5.07
N ASN A 165 -16.63 11.93 5.00
CA ASN A 165 -16.75 12.70 3.77
C ASN A 165 -15.39 13.18 3.28
N GLY A 166 -15.12 12.91 2.01
CA GLY A 166 -13.91 13.34 1.33
C GLY A 166 -12.74 12.39 1.53
N ASP A 167 -12.88 11.29 2.29
CA ASP A 167 -11.89 10.23 2.25
C ASP A 167 -11.66 9.81 0.79
N VAL A 168 -10.39 9.74 0.38
CA VAL A 168 -10.00 9.24 -0.93
C VAL A 168 -9.53 7.81 -0.73
N MET A 169 -10.28 6.84 -1.26
CA MET A 169 -9.80 5.48 -1.34
C MET A 169 -9.00 5.31 -2.63
N ILE A 170 -7.86 4.65 -2.53
CA ILE A 170 -7.04 4.25 -3.65
C ILE A 170 -6.96 2.73 -3.64
N ALA A 171 -7.27 2.11 -4.77
CA ALA A 171 -7.52 0.70 -4.88
C ALA A 171 -6.67 0.05 -5.98
N ARG A 172 -6.38 -1.23 -5.80
CA ARG A 172 -5.88 -2.13 -6.84
C ARG A 172 -6.78 -3.34 -6.91
N GLY A 173 -7.36 -3.57 -8.10
CA GLY A 173 -8.10 -4.79 -8.40
C GLY A 173 -7.20 -5.93 -8.88
N VAL A 174 -7.77 -7.13 -9.00
CA VAL A 174 -7.10 -8.31 -9.61
C VAL A 174 -6.99 -8.24 -11.14
N SER A 175 -7.71 -7.30 -11.78
CA SER A 175 -7.84 -7.28 -13.24
C SER A 175 -6.51 -7.02 -13.95
N PHE A 176 -6.38 -7.55 -15.17
CA PHE A 176 -5.23 -7.26 -16.05
C PHE A 176 -5.05 -5.76 -16.31
N PHE A 177 -6.14 -5.01 -16.50
CA PHE A 177 -6.09 -3.56 -16.68
C PHE A 177 -5.55 -2.86 -15.42
N SER A 178 -5.98 -3.30 -14.23
CA SER A 178 -5.43 -2.79 -12.97
C SER A 178 -3.92 -3.02 -12.89
N ALA A 179 -3.44 -4.20 -13.31
CA ALA A 179 -2.02 -4.50 -13.36
C ALA A 179 -1.26 -3.60 -14.36
N ILE A 180 -1.80 -3.36 -15.57
CA ILE A 180 -1.16 -2.45 -16.53
C ILE A 180 -1.07 -1.02 -15.96
N ILE A 181 -2.16 -0.49 -15.42
CA ILE A 181 -2.19 0.89 -14.90
C ILE A 181 -1.12 1.09 -13.82
N THR A 182 -0.89 0.08 -12.97
CA THR A 182 0.15 0.14 -11.93
C THR A 182 1.58 0.23 -12.48
N GLN A 183 1.82 -0.21 -13.72
CA GLN A 183 3.15 -0.30 -14.34
C GLN A 183 3.41 0.78 -15.39
N ILE A 184 2.38 1.29 -16.06
CA ILE A 184 2.53 2.23 -17.18
C ILE A 184 2.77 3.68 -16.72
N SER A 185 2.41 4.02 -15.49
CA SER A 185 2.64 5.37 -14.97
C SER A 185 4.13 5.61 -14.72
N GLU A 186 4.63 6.81 -15.05
CA GLU A 186 6.02 7.22 -14.75
C GLU A 186 6.38 7.03 -13.27
N ASN A 187 5.37 7.11 -12.41
CA ASN A 187 5.43 6.73 -11.02
C ASN A 187 4.77 5.36 -10.86
N HIS A 188 5.55 4.27 -10.89
CA HIS A 188 5.03 2.94 -10.57
C HIS A 188 4.26 3.01 -9.25
N SER A 189 3.02 2.53 -9.26
CA SER A 189 2.08 2.66 -8.15
C SER A 189 1.56 1.29 -7.75
N HIS A 190 1.25 1.10 -6.48
CA HIS A 190 0.54 -0.10 -6.03
C HIS A 190 -0.97 -0.05 -6.24
N PHE A 191 -1.45 0.98 -6.94
CA PHE A 191 -2.86 1.25 -7.10
C PHE A 191 -3.19 1.69 -8.52
N SER A 192 -4.40 1.35 -8.96
CA SER A 192 -4.88 1.56 -10.32
C SER A 192 -6.18 2.36 -10.39
N HIS A 193 -6.82 2.62 -9.26
CA HIS A 193 -8.16 3.19 -9.20
C HIS A 193 -8.31 4.10 -8.00
N THR A 194 -9.08 5.16 -8.14
CA THR A 194 -9.31 6.16 -7.10
C THR A 194 -10.79 6.46 -6.95
N ILE A 195 -11.20 6.70 -5.71
CA ILE A 195 -12.57 6.72 -5.27
C ILE A 195 -12.72 7.82 -4.22
N VAL A 196 -13.78 8.63 -4.31
CA VAL A 196 -14.13 9.61 -3.27
C VAL A 196 -15.27 9.07 -2.43
N VAL A 197 -15.15 9.13 -1.10
CA VAL A 197 -16.19 8.67 -0.18
C VAL A 197 -17.11 9.82 0.21
N HIS A 198 -18.41 9.52 0.20
CA HIS A 198 -19.47 10.38 0.68
C HIS A 198 -20.28 9.64 1.77
N LYS A 199 -20.33 10.21 2.98
CA LYS A 199 -21.07 9.70 4.13
C LYS A 199 -22.23 10.62 4.46
N ALA A 200 -23.45 10.14 4.24
CA ALA A 200 -24.69 10.68 4.76
C ALA A 200 -25.01 10.08 6.15
N ALA A 201 -26.15 10.46 6.74
CA ALA A 201 -26.51 10.05 8.10
C ALA A 201 -26.71 8.53 8.24
N ASP A 202 -27.28 7.89 7.23
CA ASP A 202 -27.69 6.48 7.22
C ASP A 202 -27.02 5.66 6.10
N LYS A 203 -26.24 6.33 5.23
CA LYS A 203 -25.66 5.72 4.04
C LYS A 203 -24.25 6.21 3.79
N THR A 204 -23.36 5.29 3.41
CA THR A 204 -22.03 5.63 2.89
C THR A 204 -21.96 5.16 1.45
N ASP A 205 -21.67 6.10 0.55
CA ASP A 205 -21.51 5.86 -0.87
C ASP A 205 -20.08 6.20 -1.28
N THR A 206 -19.66 5.64 -2.39
CA THR A 206 -18.46 6.02 -3.12
C THR A 206 -18.83 6.70 -4.41
N VAL A 207 -17.98 7.61 -4.87
CA VAL A 207 -18.03 8.19 -6.22
C VAL A 207 -16.74 7.84 -6.94
N GLU A 208 -16.90 7.21 -8.09
CA GLU A 208 -15.80 6.69 -8.89
C GLU A 208 -16.19 6.64 -10.37
N SER A 209 -15.20 6.56 -11.26
CA SER A 209 -15.41 6.49 -12.69
C SER A 209 -14.90 5.18 -13.27
N TYR A 210 -15.75 4.45 -13.99
CA TYR A 210 -15.38 3.20 -14.65
C TYR A 210 -15.36 3.34 -16.18
N VAL A 211 -14.43 2.64 -16.82
CA VAL A 211 -14.36 2.53 -18.28
C VAL A 211 -15.73 2.09 -18.83
N GLY A 212 -16.26 2.86 -19.79
CA GLY A 212 -17.55 2.62 -20.42
C GLY A 212 -18.79 3.06 -19.63
N LYS A 213 -18.66 3.44 -18.34
CA LYS A 213 -19.76 3.95 -17.51
C LYS A 213 -19.63 5.42 -17.16
N GLY A 214 -18.39 5.90 -16.99
CA GLY A 214 -18.13 7.24 -16.45
C GLY A 214 -18.36 7.31 -14.94
N VAL A 215 -18.53 8.54 -14.46
CA VAL A 215 -18.69 8.88 -13.03
C VAL A 215 -20.06 8.46 -12.54
N ALA A 216 -20.08 7.66 -11.47
CA ALA A 216 -21.30 7.24 -10.80
C ALA A 216 -21.08 7.04 -9.29
N ALA A 217 -22.19 6.99 -8.55
CA ALA A 217 -22.19 6.66 -7.14
C ALA A 217 -22.47 5.16 -6.93
N TYR A 218 -21.75 4.53 -6.02
CA TYR A 218 -21.91 3.12 -5.65
C TYR A 218 -22.02 2.97 -4.14
N ASP A 219 -22.66 1.91 -3.69
CA ASP A 219 -22.68 1.56 -2.27
C ASP A 219 -21.25 1.21 -1.79
N ILE A 220 -20.89 1.61 -0.57
CA ILE A 220 -19.56 1.37 -0.03
C ILE A 220 -19.21 -0.12 0.06
N ASP A 221 -20.18 -0.99 0.35
CA ASP A 221 -19.92 -2.43 0.44
C ASP A 221 -19.63 -3.01 -0.95
N PHE A 222 -20.34 -2.53 -1.98
CA PHE A 222 -20.04 -2.90 -3.36
C PHE A 222 -18.61 -2.47 -3.72
N ALA A 223 -18.25 -1.21 -3.45
CA ALA A 223 -16.93 -0.68 -3.79
C ALA A 223 -15.80 -1.43 -3.08
N LEU A 224 -15.99 -1.80 -1.81
CA LEU A 224 -15.01 -2.56 -1.03
C LEU A 224 -14.85 -4.00 -1.52
N LYS A 225 -15.93 -4.60 -2.02
CA LYS A 225 -15.98 -5.98 -2.53
C LYS A 225 -15.78 -6.09 -4.04
N ASN A 226 -15.42 -5.01 -4.72
CA ASN A 226 -15.18 -4.99 -6.16
C ASN A 226 -13.77 -5.52 -6.53
N GLU A 227 -13.47 -6.74 -6.11
CA GLU A 227 -12.23 -7.48 -6.44
C GLU A 227 -10.92 -6.78 -6.03
N ASN A 228 -10.97 -5.96 -4.97
CA ASN A 228 -9.80 -5.22 -4.49
C ASN A 228 -8.82 -6.13 -3.74
N VAL A 229 -7.59 -6.21 -4.22
CA VAL A 229 -6.47 -6.86 -3.50
C VAL A 229 -5.75 -5.91 -2.55
N ARG A 230 -5.86 -4.60 -2.81
CA ARG A 230 -5.25 -3.58 -1.99
C ARG A 230 -6.12 -2.34 -1.94
N LEU A 231 -6.26 -1.80 -0.73
CA LEU A 231 -6.97 -0.56 -0.45
C LEU A 231 -6.14 0.31 0.48
N MET A 232 -6.10 1.60 0.19
CA MET A 232 -5.57 2.63 1.06
C MET A 232 -6.62 3.73 1.17
N VAL A 233 -6.83 4.26 2.37
CA VAL A 233 -7.73 5.40 2.59
C VAL A 233 -6.92 6.59 3.05
N LEU A 234 -7.05 7.70 2.34
CA LEU A 234 -6.43 8.98 2.66
C LEU A 234 -7.51 9.94 3.13
N ARG A 235 -7.32 10.51 4.32
CA ARG A 235 -8.26 11.47 4.90
C ARG A 235 -7.72 12.90 4.78
N PRO A 236 -8.51 13.88 4.30
CA PRO A 236 -8.10 15.27 4.32
C PRO A 236 -7.91 15.75 5.77
N LYS A 237 -6.89 16.59 6.00
CA LYS A 237 -6.66 17.20 7.32
C LYS A 237 -7.77 18.19 7.69
N ASP A 238 -8.34 18.88 6.70
CA ASP A 238 -9.48 19.76 6.85
C ASP A 238 -10.77 18.99 6.55
N ALA A 239 -11.54 18.68 7.60
CA ALA A 239 -12.80 17.96 7.48
C ALA A 239 -13.86 18.75 6.70
N ASN A 240 -13.88 20.08 6.79
CA ASN A 240 -14.84 20.91 6.03
C ASN A 240 -14.52 20.88 4.54
N LEU A 241 -13.24 20.86 4.19
CA LEU A 241 -12.81 20.64 2.81
C LEU A 241 -13.26 19.26 2.31
N GLY A 242 -13.12 18.23 3.15
CA GLY A 242 -13.60 16.87 2.85
C GLY A 242 -15.11 16.81 2.57
N VAL A 243 -15.93 17.48 3.39
CA VAL A 243 -17.38 17.59 3.18
C VAL A 243 -17.69 18.24 1.83
N LYS A 244 -17.03 19.35 1.49
CA LYS A 244 -17.21 20.04 0.21
C LYS A 244 -16.76 19.18 -0.98
N ALA A 245 -15.65 18.45 -0.84
CA ALA A 245 -15.13 17.56 -1.88
C ALA A 245 -16.08 16.39 -2.14
N ALA A 246 -16.59 15.74 -1.10
CA ALA A 246 -17.59 14.68 -1.24
C ALA A 246 -18.85 15.18 -1.97
N ALA A 247 -19.36 16.37 -1.59
CA ALA A 247 -20.50 16.98 -2.27
C ALA A 247 -20.23 17.27 -3.75
N ALA A 248 -19.05 17.78 -4.09
CA ALA A 248 -18.65 18.03 -5.48
C ALA A 248 -18.54 16.73 -6.30
N ALA A 249 -18.04 15.64 -5.70
CA ALA A 249 -18.02 14.34 -6.35
C ALA A 249 -19.44 13.81 -6.61
N VAL A 250 -20.34 13.90 -5.63
CA VAL A 250 -21.75 13.49 -5.80
C VAL A 250 -22.45 14.31 -6.89
N ASP A 251 -22.20 15.62 -6.98
CA ASP A 251 -22.69 16.45 -8.09
C ASP A 251 -22.19 15.94 -9.46
N ALA A 252 -20.90 15.61 -9.57
CA ALA A 252 -20.33 15.03 -10.78
C ALA A 252 -21.01 13.70 -11.17
N ALA A 253 -21.27 12.82 -10.19
CA ALA A 253 -22.00 11.58 -10.43
C ALA A 253 -23.44 11.83 -10.90
N ASN A 254 -24.15 12.80 -10.31
CA ASN A 254 -25.51 13.16 -10.71
C ASN A 254 -25.59 13.72 -12.14
N ARG A 255 -24.53 14.40 -12.59
CA ARG A 255 -24.39 14.87 -13.97
C ARG A 255 -24.06 13.76 -14.97
N LYS A 256 -23.75 12.54 -14.51
CA LYS A 256 -23.42 11.37 -15.34
C LYS A 256 -22.28 11.65 -16.31
N ILE A 257 -21.21 12.25 -15.79
CA ILE A 257 -20.02 12.60 -16.58
C ILE A 257 -19.44 11.31 -17.22
N PRO A 258 -19.29 11.24 -18.55
CA PRO A 258 -18.72 10.06 -19.22
C PRO A 258 -17.25 9.83 -18.85
N TYR A 259 -16.77 8.61 -19.12
CA TYR A 259 -15.38 8.24 -18.84
C TYR A 259 -14.43 8.96 -19.79
N ASP A 260 -13.34 9.53 -19.27
CA ASP A 260 -12.30 10.13 -20.10
C ASP A 260 -11.22 9.13 -20.50
N TYR A 261 -11.15 8.83 -21.79
CA TYR A 261 -10.11 7.99 -22.38
C TYR A 261 -8.81 8.75 -22.71
N LYS A 262 -8.87 10.08 -22.74
CA LYS A 262 -7.71 10.94 -23.04
C LYS A 262 -6.95 11.33 -21.77
N MET A 263 -7.60 11.30 -20.61
CA MET A 263 -7.07 11.74 -19.32
C MET A 263 -6.62 13.22 -19.37
N ASP A 264 -7.51 14.07 -19.88
CA ASP A 264 -7.36 15.51 -19.99
C ASP A 264 -7.93 16.21 -18.74
N PHE A 265 -7.04 16.42 -17.76
CA PHE A 265 -7.35 17.03 -16.46
C PHE A 265 -7.86 18.49 -16.53
N GLU A 266 -7.88 19.10 -17.71
CA GLU A 266 -8.43 20.44 -17.94
C GLU A 266 -9.89 20.41 -18.44
N ASP A 267 -10.42 19.25 -18.89
CA ASP A 267 -11.79 19.08 -19.38
C ASP A 267 -12.70 18.37 -18.37
N ASP A 268 -13.49 19.13 -17.60
CA ASP A 268 -14.45 18.58 -16.63
C ASP A 268 -15.72 17.96 -17.29
N GLN A 269 -15.79 17.83 -18.62
CA GLN A 269 -16.92 17.17 -19.32
C GLN A 269 -16.79 15.66 -19.41
N GLN A 270 -15.60 15.11 -19.15
CA GLN A 270 -15.31 13.69 -19.08
C GLN A 270 -14.36 13.47 -17.90
N MET A 271 -14.43 12.33 -17.22
CA MET A 271 -13.52 12.06 -16.09
C MET A 271 -13.16 10.58 -16.02
N SER A 272 -11.88 10.28 -15.99
CA SER A 272 -11.31 9.02 -15.53
C SER A 272 -11.36 8.91 -14.00
N CYS A 273 -10.99 7.76 -13.46
CA CYS A 273 -11.06 7.53 -12.01
C CYS A 273 -10.22 8.53 -11.19
N VAL A 274 -9.03 8.90 -11.68
CA VAL A 274 -8.09 9.85 -11.02
C VAL A 274 -8.53 11.30 -11.12
N GLU A 275 -9.35 11.62 -12.10
CA GLU A 275 -9.91 12.96 -12.27
C GLU A 275 -11.04 13.23 -11.30
N VAL A 276 -11.77 12.22 -10.83
CA VAL A 276 -12.85 12.39 -9.83
C VAL A 276 -12.36 13.08 -8.53
N PRO A 277 -11.33 12.56 -7.80
CA PRO A 277 -10.82 13.25 -6.62
C PRO A 277 -10.15 14.59 -6.97
N THR A 278 -9.46 14.66 -8.12
CA THR A 278 -8.83 15.92 -8.59
C THR A 278 -9.86 17.02 -8.77
N TYR A 279 -10.94 16.74 -9.49
CA TYR A 279 -12.09 17.59 -9.71
C TYR A 279 -12.75 17.98 -8.38
N ALA A 280 -13.06 16.99 -7.53
CA ALA A 280 -13.76 17.19 -6.27
C ALA A 280 -13.01 18.17 -5.36
N TYR A 281 -11.69 17.97 -5.18
CA TYR A 281 -10.86 18.82 -4.33
C TYR A 281 -10.53 20.18 -4.98
N LYS A 282 -10.33 20.23 -6.31
CA LYS A 282 -10.21 21.50 -7.06
C LYS A 282 -11.46 22.35 -6.86
N LYS A 283 -12.65 21.76 -7.01
CA LYS A 283 -13.92 22.46 -6.83
C LYS A 283 -14.13 22.90 -5.38
N ALA A 284 -13.91 22.01 -4.42
CA ALA A 284 -14.11 22.28 -2.99
C ALA A 284 -13.18 23.37 -2.43
N SER A 285 -11.98 23.48 -2.98
CA SER A 285 -10.96 24.44 -2.56
C SER A 285 -10.92 25.71 -3.43
N GLU A 286 -11.81 25.86 -4.41
CA GLU A 286 -11.78 26.96 -5.40
C GLU A 286 -10.42 27.02 -6.15
N GLY A 287 -9.85 25.86 -6.46
CA GLY A 287 -8.58 25.71 -7.16
C GLY A 287 -7.33 25.85 -6.29
N LYS A 288 -7.48 26.07 -4.98
CA LYS A 288 -6.34 26.23 -4.05
C LYS A 288 -5.64 24.90 -3.74
N MET A 289 -6.37 23.78 -3.80
CA MET A 289 -5.84 22.43 -3.63
C MET A 289 -5.87 21.68 -4.96
N LYS A 290 -4.74 21.06 -5.30
CA LYS A 290 -4.60 20.18 -6.46
C LYS A 290 -4.25 18.78 -5.95
N VAL A 291 -5.06 17.80 -6.31
CA VAL A 291 -4.79 16.37 -6.05
C VAL A 291 -4.30 15.74 -7.35
N PRO A 292 -3.33 14.82 -7.33
CA PRO A 292 -2.54 14.42 -6.17
C PRO A 292 -1.61 15.54 -5.69
N GLN A 293 -1.45 15.64 -4.37
CA GLN A 293 -0.44 16.49 -3.76
C GLN A 293 0.70 15.58 -3.30
N TYR A 294 1.67 15.40 -4.20
CA TYR A 294 2.88 14.55 -4.11
C TYR A 294 2.64 13.02 -4.13
#